data_AF-A0A7W2A4X6-F1
#
_entry.id   AF-A0A7W2A4X6-F1
#
_cell.length_a   1.000
_cell.length_b   1.000
_cell.length_c   1.000
_cell.angle_alpha   90.00
_cell.angle_beta   90.00
_cell.angle_gamma   90.00
#
_symmetry.space_group_name_H-M   'P 1'
#
loop_
_entity.id
_entity.type
_entity.pdbx_description
1 polymer ?
#
loop_
_entity_poly.entity_id
_entity_poly.type
_entity_poly.pdbx_seq_one_letter_code
_entity_poly.pdbx_strand_id
1 'polypeptide(L)'
;MLGAGLRFALTGGAATLTHLVVALLLIRAGTPPLIGNALAFASAFMVSFWGHHRFSFAGHGAAVGLAFRRFLIVSGLGFVTNETVLFLLLQRLPRHPSVALLVSTAVAALLTFALSRHWAFQPGPLAQASPAPAR
;
A
#
# COMPACT_ATOMS: atom_id res chain seq x y z
N MET A 1 5.52 -20.30 -12.29
CA MET A 1 5.02 -18.90 -12.30
C MET A 1 4.69 -18.50 -10.87
N LEU A 2 5.19 -17.37 -10.36
CA LEU A 2 4.86 -16.91 -9.00
C LEU A 2 3.35 -16.64 -8.89
N GLY A 3 2.71 -17.12 -7.83
CA GLY A 3 1.28 -16.89 -7.59
C GLY A 3 0.94 -15.41 -7.46
N ALA A 4 -0.29 -15.01 -7.81
CA ALA A 4 -0.74 -13.61 -7.79
C ALA A 4 -0.56 -12.94 -6.41
N GLY A 5 -0.80 -13.67 -5.32
CA GLY A 5 -0.57 -13.18 -3.96
C GLY A 5 0.89 -12.92 -3.63
N LEU A 6 1.82 -13.73 -4.14
CA LEU A 6 3.26 -13.54 -3.93
C LEU A 6 3.79 -12.34 -4.69
N ARG A 7 3.35 -12.13 -5.93
CA ARG A 7 3.66 -10.91 -6.70
C ARG A 7 3.14 -9.65 -6.02
N PHE A 8 1.92 -9.70 -5.47
CA PHE A 8 1.36 -8.61 -4.69
C PHE A 8 2.19 -8.30 -3.44
N ALA A 9 2.55 -9.33 -2.67
CA ALA A 9 3.38 -9.17 -1.47
C ALA A 9 4.77 -8.59 -1.79
N LEU A 10 5.41 -9.04 -2.89
CA LEU A 10 6.71 -8.53 -3.31
C LEU A 10 6.63 -7.05 -3.75
N THR A 11 5.65 -6.67 -4.55
CA THR A 11 5.46 -5.27 -4.97
C THR A 11 5.15 -4.37 -3.78
N GLY A 12 4.26 -4.79 -2.89
CA GLY A 12 3.94 -4.04 -1.67
C GLY A 12 5.13 -3.92 -0.71
N GLY A 13 5.91 -5.00 -0.56
CA GLY A 13 7.14 -5.00 0.23
C GLY A 13 8.19 -4.04 -0.33
N ALA A 14 8.42 -4.05 -1.65
CA ALA A 14 9.32 -3.11 -2.31
C ALA A 14 8.88 -1.65 -2.16
N ALA A 15 7.57 -1.38 -2.28
CA ALA A 15 7.02 -0.04 -2.05
C ALA A 15 7.22 0.41 -0.59
N THR A 16 6.97 -0.47 0.38
CA THR A 16 7.14 -0.17 1.81
C THR A 16 8.62 0.10 2.15
N LEU A 17 9.54 -0.70 1.62
CA LEU A 17 10.97 -0.46 1.78
C LEU A 17 11.40 0.87 1.16
N THR A 18 10.90 1.19 -0.04
CA THR A 18 11.15 2.48 -0.70
C THR A 18 10.65 3.63 0.18
N HIS A 19 9.43 3.53 0.73
CA HIS A 19 8.87 4.52 1.65
C HIS A 19 9.80 4.76 2.83
N LEU A 20 10.18 3.69 3.55
CA LEU A 20 11.01 3.81 4.73
C LEU A 20 12.38 4.42 4.43
N VAL A 21 13.04 3.96 3.36
CA VAL A 21 14.34 4.48 2.96
C VAL A 21 14.25 5.96 2.62
N VAL A 22 13.31 6.36 1.75
CA VAL A 22 13.15 7.75 1.33
C VAL A 22 12.80 8.65 2.51
N ALA A 23 11.84 8.25 3.35
CA ALA A 23 11.43 9.03 4.52
C ALA A 23 12.60 9.23 5.50
N LEU A 24 13.35 8.16 5.79
CA LEU A 24 14.50 8.24 6.70
C LEU A 24 15.62 9.12 6.13
N LEU A 25 15.88 9.05 4.83
CA LEU A 25 16.88 9.91 4.17
C LEU A 25 16.46 11.38 4.22
N LEU A 26 15.20 11.69 3.91
CA LEU A 26 14.67 13.05 3.95
C LEU A 26 14.71 13.64 5.37
N ILE A 27 14.32 12.86 6.37
CA ILE A 27 14.39 13.27 7.79
C ILE A 27 15.85 13.52 8.20
N ARG A 28 16.78 12.64 7.81
CA ARG A 28 18.22 12.84 8.09
C ARG A 28 18.80 14.06 7.38
N ALA A 29 18.26 14.42 6.22
CA ALA A 29 18.61 15.64 5.50
C ALA A 29 17.97 16.91 6.10
N GLY A 30 17.23 16.80 7.21
CA GLY A 30 16.60 17.94 7.90
C GLY A 30 15.18 18.26 7.43
N THR A 31 14.59 17.44 6.56
CA THR A 31 13.19 17.62 6.15
C THR A 31 12.26 17.32 7.34
N PRO A 32 11.24 18.15 7.59
CA PRO A 32 10.25 17.86 8.63
C PRO A 32 9.60 16.48 8.42
N PRO A 33 9.43 15.66 9.48
CA PRO A 33 9.00 14.26 9.33
C PRO A 33 7.72 14.05 8.53
N LEU A 34 6.70 14.91 8.71
CA LEU A 34 5.44 14.84 7.96
C LEU A 34 5.66 15.07 6.45
N ILE A 35 6.43 16.11 6.10
CA ILE A 35 6.77 16.41 4.70
C ILE A 35 7.61 15.27 4.10
N GLY A 36 8.62 14.80 4.84
CA GLY A 36 9.45 13.67 4.42
C GLY A 36 8.63 12.40 4.19
N ASN A 37 7.65 12.14 5.05
CA ASN A 37 6.75 11.01 4.95
C ASN A 37 5.81 11.10 3.74
N ALA A 38 5.26 12.29 3.46
CA ALA A 38 4.43 12.53 2.27
C ALA A 38 5.20 12.34 0.95
N LEU A 39 6.43 12.87 0.87
CA LEU A 39 7.30 12.69 -0.30
C LEU A 39 7.73 11.22 -0.48
N ALA A 40 7.99 10.52 0.62
CA ALA A 40 8.26 9.10 0.61
C ALA A 40 7.06 8.27 0.14
N PHE A 41 5.85 8.62 0.57
CA PHE A 41 4.62 7.99 0.10
C PHE A 41 4.46 8.17 -1.41
N ALA A 42 4.66 9.38 -1.94
CA ALA A 42 4.58 9.63 -3.37
C ALA A 42 5.58 8.76 -4.16
N SER A 43 6.81 8.63 -3.66
CA SER A 43 7.85 7.80 -4.25
C SER A 43 7.49 6.31 -4.23
N ALA A 44 7.03 5.81 -3.08
CA ALA A 44 6.59 4.43 -2.90
C ALA A 44 5.34 4.09 -3.73
N PHE A 45 4.40 5.03 -3.84
CA PHE A 45 3.21 4.90 -4.67
C PHE A 45 3.60 4.73 -6.15
N MET A 46 4.59 5.48 -6.65
CA MET A 46 5.10 5.28 -8.01
C MET A 46 5.70 3.88 -8.18
N VAL A 47 6.56 3.43 -7.26
CA VAL A 47 7.12 2.06 -7.32
C VAL A 47 6.03 0.99 -7.35
N SER A 48 5.02 1.13 -6.50
CA SER A 48 3.88 0.22 -6.44
C SER A 48 3.05 0.25 -7.74
N PHE A 49 2.76 1.45 -8.25
CA PHE A 49 2.03 1.65 -9.50
C PHE A 49 2.73 1.00 -10.68
N TRP A 50 4.03 1.25 -10.88
CA TRP A 50 4.80 0.66 -11.97
C TRP A 50 4.93 -0.86 -11.83
N GLY A 51 5.08 -1.37 -10.60
CA GLY A 51 5.07 -2.81 -10.32
C GLY A 51 3.74 -3.46 -10.71
N HIS A 52 2.62 -2.94 -10.24
CA HIS A 52 1.30 -3.46 -10.59
C HIS A 52 0.95 -3.23 -12.07
N HIS A 53 1.40 -2.14 -12.68
CA HIS A 53 1.23 -1.91 -14.11
C HIS A 53 1.99 -2.92 -14.97
N ARG A 54 3.24 -3.23 -14.63
CA ARG A 54 4.08 -4.18 -15.37
C ARG A 54 3.60 -5.64 -15.21
N PHE A 55 3.08 -6.01 -14.03
CA PHE A 55 2.76 -7.40 -13.69
C PHE A 55 1.26 -7.74 -13.66
N SER A 56 0.39 -6.79 -13.32
CA SER A 56 -1.05 -7.05 -13.06
C SER A 56 -1.99 -6.49 -14.14
N PHE A 57 -1.57 -5.46 -14.91
CA PHE A 57 -2.46 -4.81 -15.90
C PHE A 57 -2.20 -5.20 -17.37
N ALA A 58 -1.22 -6.08 -17.65
CA ALA A 58 -1.07 -6.63 -18.99
C ALA A 58 -2.29 -7.51 -19.35
N GLY A 59 -3.13 -7.05 -20.29
CA GLY A 59 -4.17 -7.86 -20.95
C GLY A 59 -5.63 -7.72 -20.48
N HIS A 60 -5.98 -6.80 -19.56
CA HIS A 60 -7.30 -6.83 -18.89
C HIS A 60 -8.18 -5.57 -19.05
N GLY A 61 -8.38 -5.07 -20.28
CA GLY A 61 -9.48 -4.15 -20.68
C GLY A 61 -10.12 -3.21 -19.62
N ALA A 62 -11.46 -3.15 -19.55
CA ALA A 62 -12.23 -2.28 -18.66
C ALA A 62 -12.04 -2.57 -17.14
N ALA A 63 -11.54 -3.76 -16.79
CA ALA A 63 -11.26 -4.17 -15.41
C ALA A 63 -10.07 -3.42 -14.79
N VAL A 64 -9.12 -2.95 -15.62
CA VAL A 64 -7.95 -2.17 -15.18
C VAL A 64 -8.37 -0.87 -14.48
N GLY A 65 -9.36 -0.15 -15.00
CA GLY A 65 -9.79 1.14 -14.44
C GLY A 65 -10.49 1.03 -13.08
N LEU A 66 -11.23 -0.06 -12.83
CA LEU A 66 -11.82 -0.31 -11.51
C LEU A 66 -10.77 -0.75 -10.48
N ALA A 67 -9.85 -1.62 -10.88
CA ALA A 67 -8.74 -2.05 -10.04
C ALA A 67 -7.82 -0.88 -9.66
N PHE A 68 -7.51 0.01 -10.60
CA PHE A 68 -6.73 1.23 -10.34
C PHE A 68 -7.44 2.17 -9.35
N ARG A 69 -8.75 2.38 -9.49
CA ARG A 69 -9.54 3.19 -8.53
C ARG A 69 -9.51 2.59 -7.13
N ARG A 70 -9.71 1.29 -6.99
CA ARG A 70 -9.59 0.60 -5.69
C ARG A 70 -8.19 0.74 -5.11
N PHE A 71 -7.15 0.59 -5.93
CA PHE A 71 -5.76 0.78 -5.51
C PHE A 71 -5.49 2.20 -5.01
N LEU A 72 -5.98 3.22 -5.71
CA LEU A 72 -5.89 4.63 -5.29
C LEU A 72 -6.58 4.87 -3.95
N ILE A 73 -7.80 4.37 -3.77
CA ILE A 73 -8.56 4.51 -2.51
C ILE A 73 -7.81 3.86 -1.36
N VAL A 74 -7.37 2.61 -1.53
CA VAL A 74 -6.64 1.86 -0.49
C VAL A 74 -5.32 2.54 -0.16
N SER A 75 -4.57 3.02 -1.16
CA SER A 75 -3.31 3.72 -0.94
C SER A 75 -3.52 5.06 -0.23
N GLY A 76 -4.56 5.81 -0.61
CA GLY A 76 -4.92 7.07 0.02
C GLY A 76 -5.34 6.90 1.49
N LEU A 77 -6.15 5.89 1.79
CA LEU A 77 -6.53 5.56 3.18
C LEU A 77 -5.31 5.14 4.01
N GLY A 78 -4.42 4.34 3.41
CA GLY A 78 -3.14 3.98 4.03
C GLY A 78 -2.29 5.22 4.35
N PHE A 79 -2.17 6.15 3.40
CA PHE A 79 -1.45 7.40 3.58
C PHE A 79 -2.05 8.28 4.67
N VAL A 80 -3.36 8.55 4.64
CA VAL A 80 -4.03 9.37 5.65
C VAL A 80 -3.86 8.78 7.04
N THR A 81 -3.97 7.45 7.16
CA THR A 81 -3.73 6.74 8.42
C THR A 81 -2.29 6.89 8.86
N ASN A 82 -1.33 6.69 7.96
CA ASN A 82 0.09 6.82 8.22
C ASN A 82 0.46 8.22 8.72
N GLU A 83 0.01 9.25 8.01
CA GLU A 83 0.28 10.65 8.30
C GLU A 83 -0.34 11.07 9.64
N THR A 84 -1.57 10.65 9.90
CA THR A 84 -2.28 10.94 11.16
C THR A 84 -1.58 10.29 12.35
N VAL A 85 -1.23 9.00 12.25
CA VAL A 85 -0.52 8.29 13.32
C VAL A 85 0.87 8.89 13.54
N LEU A 86 1.58 9.25 12.46
CA LEU A 86 2.87 9.92 12.56
C LEU A 86 2.75 11.25 13.31
N PHE A 87 1.78 12.10 12.93
CA PHE A 87 1.51 13.37 13.60
C PHE A 87 1.26 13.18 15.11
N LEU A 88 0.39 12.25 15.48
CA LEU A 88 0.06 11.97 16.87
C LEU A 88 1.27 11.43 17.65
N LEU A 89 2.08 10.56 17.04
CA LEU A 89 3.28 10.02 17.67
C LEU A 89 4.37 11.07 17.85
N LEU A 90 4.53 12.01 16.90
CA LEU A 90 5.50 13.10 17.02
C LEU A 90 5.17 14.06 18.18
N GLN A 91 3.88 14.22 18.53
CA GLN A 91 3.49 14.98 19.72
C GLN A 91 3.91 14.28 21.03
N ARG A 92 3.98 12.95 21.03
CA ARG A 92 4.30 12.13 22.21
C ARG A 92 5.80 11.80 22.30
N LEU A 93 6.46 11.61 21.17
CA LEU A 93 7.87 11.22 21.03
C LEU A 93 8.64 12.18 20.11
N PRO A 94 8.72 13.49 20.42
CA PRO A 94 9.36 14.46 19.52
C PRO A 94 10.86 14.21 19.31
N ARG A 95 11.51 13.49 20.24
CA ARG A 95 12.93 13.12 20.16
C ARG A 95 13.20 11.86 19.33
N HIS A 96 12.16 11.12 18.94
CA HIS A 96 12.30 9.83 18.24
C HIS A 96 11.48 9.76 16.93
N PRO A 97 11.70 10.66 15.97
CA PRO A 97 10.93 10.71 14.73
C PRO A 97 11.05 9.42 13.90
N SER A 98 12.20 8.74 13.94
CA SER A 98 12.39 7.45 13.24
C SER A 98 11.53 6.33 13.83
N VAL A 99 11.34 6.31 15.16
CA VAL A 99 10.46 5.33 15.82
C VAL A 99 9.00 5.64 15.48
N ALA A 100 8.61 6.92 15.56
CA ALA A 100 7.27 7.37 15.18
C ALA A 100 6.93 6.98 13.73
N LEU A 101 7.87 7.18 12.80
CA LEU A 101 7.77 6.78 11.40
C LEU A 101 7.60 5.27 11.23
N LEU A 102 8.44 4.46 11.87
CA LEU A 102 8.36 2.99 11.76
C LEU A 102 7.00 2.46 12.25
N VAL A 103 6.54 2.96 13.40
CA VAL A 103 5.25 2.55 13.98
C VAL A 103 4.09 3.00 13.11
N SER A 104 4.09 4.26 12.65
CA SER A 104 3.02 4.75 11.78
C SER A 104 2.97 3.99 10.45
N THR A 105 4.12 3.67 9.85
CA THR A 105 4.19 2.92 8.59
C THR A 105 3.73 1.48 8.78
N ALA A 106 4.06 0.84 9.90
CA ALA A 106 3.57 -0.49 10.23
C ALA A 106 2.04 -0.51 10.37
N VAL A 107 1.45 0.46 11.08
CA VAL A 107 -0.02 0.57 11.25
C VAL A 107 -0.71 0.74 9.89
N ALA A 108 -0.19 1.63 9.05
CA ALA A 108 -0.75 1.85 7.72
C ALA A 108 -0.61 0.62 6.82
N ALA A 109 0.54 -0.05 6.82
CA ALA A 109 0.76 -1.26 6.04
C ALA A 109 -0.20 -2.40 6.44
N LEU A 110 -0.46 -2.57 7.74
CA LEU A 110 -1.43 -3.55 8.24
C LEU A 110 -2.86 -3.22 7.78
N LEU A 111 -3.26 -1.94 7.86
CA LEU A 111 -4.57 -1.49 7.35
C LEU A 111 -4.70 -1.73 5.85
N THR A 112 -3.71 -1.30 5.06
CA THR A 112 -3.69 -1.50 3.61
C THR A 112 -3.76 -2.99 3.26
N PHE A 113 -2.98 -3.83 3.94
CA PHE A 113 -3.03 -5.28 3.74
C PHE A 113 -4.41 -5.87 4.06
N ALA A 114 -5.03 -5.47 5.18
CA ALA A 114 -6.36 -5.92 5.55
C ALA A 114 -7.41 -5.50 4.51
N LEU A 115 -7.39 -4.25 4.05
CA LEU A 115 -8.30 -3.76 3.02
C LEU A 115 -8.09 -4.49 1.68
N SER A 116 -6.83 -4.68 1.26
CA SER A 116 -6.52 -5.44 0.05
C SER A 116 -7.01 -6.88 0.16
N ARG A 117 -6.81 -7.54 1.31
CA ARG A 117 -7.24 -8.92 1.52
C ARG A 117 -8.76 -9.08 1.50
N HIS A 118 -9.50 -8.22 2.20
CA HIS A 118 -10.95 -8.41 2.38
C HIS A 118 -11.80 -7.81 1.27
N TRP A 119 -11.26 -6.87 0.47
CA TRP A 119 -12.02 -6.18 -0.56
C TRP A 119 -11.45 -6.34 -1.98
N ALA A 120 -10.12 -6.37 -2.15
CA ALA A 120 -9.53 -6.51 -3.48
C ALA A 120 -9.49 -7.97 -3.98
N PHE A 121 -9.48 -8.96 -3.08
CA PHE A 121 -9.36 -10.38 -3.42
C PHE A 121 -10.61 -11.24 -3.12
N GLN A 122 -11.78 -10.64 -2.92
CA GLN A 122 -13.02 -11.44 -2.81
C GLN A 122 -13.34 -12.12 -4.15
N PRO A 123 -13.60 -13.44 -4.19
CA PRO A 123 -14.15 -14.11 -5.36
C PRO A 123 -15.50 -13.47 -5.72
N GLY A 124 -15.68 -13.06 -6.98
CA GLY A 124 -16.96 -12.54 -7.43
C GLY A 124 -18.09 -13.58 -7.29
N PRO A 125 -19.36 -13.16 -7.10
CA PRO A 125 -20.50 -14.06 -6.91
C PRO A 125 -20.65 -15.15 -8.00
N LEU A 126 -20.14 -14.89 -9.20
CA LEU A 126 -20.22 -15.79 -10.35
C LEU A 126 -19.33 -17.05 -10.22
N ALA A 127 -18.33 -17.06 -9.32
CA ALA A 127 -17.52 -18.25 -9.04
C ALA A 127 -18.22 -19.25 -8.11
N GLN A 128 -19.32 -18.85 -7.46
CA GLN A 128 -20.13 -19.72 -6.60
C GLN A 128 -21.27 -20.41 -7.36
N ALA A 129 -21.55 -19.98 -8.59
CA ALA A 129 -22.59 -20.53 -9.45
C ALA A 129 -22.02 -21.52 -10.47
N SER A 130 -21.25 -22.52 -10.04
CA SER A 130 -21.09 -23.74 -10.85
C SER A 130 -22.29 -24.64 -10.57
N PRO A 131 -23.15 -24.93 -11.57
CA PRO A 131 -24.27 -25.84 -11.37
C PRO A 131 -23.76 -27.24 -11.05
N ALA A 132 -24.39 -27.89 -10.08
CA ALA A 132 -24.14 -29.29 -9.75
C ALA A 132 -24.28 -30.15 -11.03
N PRO A 133 -23.39 -31.14 -11.26
CA PRO A 133 -23.55 -32.04 -12.39
C PRO A 133 -24.88 -32.79 -12.24
N ALA A 134 -25.76 -32.64 -13.22
CA ALA A 134 -26.98 -33.43 -13.33
C ALA A 134 -26.57 -34.92 -13.38
N ARG A 135 -27.10 -35.70 -12.42
CA ARG A 135 -27.09 -37.16 -12.48
C ARG A 135 -28.37 -37.64 -13.12
#